data_AF-A0A6L9MFW9-F1
#
_entry.id   AF-A0A6L9MFW9-F1
#
_cell.length_a   1.000
_cell.length_b   1.000
_cell.length_c   1.000
_cell.angle_alpha   90.00
_cell.angle_beta   90.00
_cell.angle_gamma   90.00
#
_symmetry.space_group_name_H-M   'P 1'
#
loop_
_entity.id
_entity.type
_entity.pdbx_description
1 polymer ?
#
loop_
_entity_poly.entity_id
_entity_poly.type
_entity_poly.pdbx_seq_one_letter_code
_entity_poly.pdbx_strand_id
1 'polypeptide(L)'
;MFLAACTIAFVSPFAADRLSGFSFAAVSLPELPRVIAGGYEVMPRSLAVTPADRPLQYRSMPTCRGGARAERGVTCLVDGDTGWEKGEKWRIAGIDTPELSKPECAAERRAAVAARDRMQTLMSGGYSLSGGDTDRYGRRLVTVTLSDGRDAGEVLVAEGLSQRWPNRGNPWC
;
A
#
# COMPACT_ATOMS: atom_id res chain seq x y z
N MET A 1 -36.68 -36.47 36.30
CA MET A 1 -36.22 -37.09 35.04
C MET A 1 -35.01 -36.30 34.56
N PHE A 2 -33.84 -36.92 34.74
CA PHE A 2 -32.44 -36.55 34.45
C PHE A 2 -32.04 -35.09 34.12
N LEU A 3 -31.27 -34.52 35.06
CA LEU A 3 -30.29 -33.44 34.86
C LEU A 3 -29.04 -34.01 34.16
N ALA A 4 -28.56 -33.36 33.10
CA ALA A 4 -27.29 -33.69 32.45
C ALA A 4 -26.20 -32.70 32.91
N ALA A 5 -25.28 -33.18 33.74
CA ALA A 5 -24.03 -32.51 34.07
C ALA A 5 -22.98 -32.86 32.99
N CYS A 6 -22.43 -31.86 32.31
CA CYS A 6 -21.27 -32.03 31.45
C CYS A 6 -20.03 -31.60 32.23
N THR A 7 -19.30 -32.59 32.73
CA THR A 7 -17.98 -32.43 33.36
C THR A 7 -16.97 -32.93 32.34
N ILE A 8 -16.11 -32.06 31.80
CA ILE A 8 -14.96 -32.49 31.01
C ILE A 8 -13.70 -31.86 31.60
N ALA A 9 -12.75 -32.75 31.87
CA ALA A 9 -11.60 -32.60 32.71
C ALA A 9 -10.46 -31.82 32.05
N PHE A 10 -9.74 -31.08 32.90
CA PHE A 10 -8.36 -30.65 32.67
C PHE A 10 -7.43 -31.86 32.74
N VAL A 11 -6.62 -32.07 31.70
CA VAL A 11 -5.38 -32.85 31.79
C VAL A 11 -4.33 -32.19 30.90
N SER A 12 -3.36 -31.52 31.53
CA SER A 12 -2.04 -31.24 30.93
C SER A 12 -1.19 -32.53 30.99
N PRO A 13 -0.18 -32.70 30.11
CA PRO A 13 1.13 -32.16 30.49
C PRO A 13 2.00 -31.64 29.34
N PHE A 14 2.98 -30.83 29.74
CA PHE A 14 4.20 -30.48 29.04
C PHE A 14 4.80 -31.64 28.22
N ALA A 15 5.19 -31.34 26.98
CA ALA A 15 6.29 -32.00 26.29
C ALA A 15 7.25 -30.91 25.78
N ALA A 16 8.31 -30.69 26.54
CA ALA A 16 9.45 -29.88 26.13
C ALA A 16 10.42 -30.79 25.37
N ASP A 17 10.50 -30.61 24.05
CA ASP A 17 11.51 -31.29 23.25
C ASP A 17 12.84 -30.53 23.31
N ARG A 18 13.83 -31.24 23.84
CA ARG A 18 15.25 -30.92 23.79
C ARG A 18 15.76 -31.22 22.38
N LEU A 19 16.28 -30.22 21.68
CA LEU A 19 17.31 -30.44 20.67
C LEU A 19 18.59 -29.70 21.09
N SER A 20 19.40 -30.46 21.82
CA SER A 20 20.82 -30.28 22.03
C SER A 20 21.55 -30.19 20.68
N GLY A 21 22.45 -29.22 20.48
CA GLY A 21 23.30 -29.26 19.29
C GLY A 21 24.20 -28.07 18.97
N PHE A 22 24.05 -26.90 19.60
CA PHE A 22 24.95 -25.78 19.32
C PHE A 22 26.07 -25.70 20.35
N SER A 23 27.22 -26.24 19.98
CA SER A 23 28.51 -25.94 20.62
C SER A 23 28.84 -24.48 20.33
N PHE A 24 28.62 -23.60 21.32
CA PHE A 24 29.14 -22.24 21.28
C PHE A 24 30.63 -22.31 21.60
N ALA A 25 31.47 -22.16 20.59
CA ALA A 25 32.86 -21.81 20.81
C ALA A 25 32.90 -20.48 21.57
N ALA A 26 33.49 -20.48 22.77
CA ALA A 26 33.73 -19.27 23.54
C ALA A 26 34.75 -18.41 22.78
N VAL A 27 34.27 -17.36 22.10
CA VAL A 27 35.13 -16.35 21.51
C VAL A 27 35.64 -15.49 22.66
N SER A 28 36.96 -15.51 22.87
CA SER A 28 37.65 -14.66 23.83
C SER A 28 37.34 -13.20 23.54
N LEU A 29 36.65 -12.54 24.46
CA LEU A 29 36.38 -11.10 24.38
C LEU A 29 37.70 -10.35 24.59
N PRO A 30 38.05 -9.38 23.73
CA PRO A 30 39.16 -8.48 24.03
C PRO A 30 38.78 -7.61 25.23
N GLU A 31 39.73 -7.44 26.16
CA GLU A 31 39.57 -6.52 27.27
C GLU A 31 39.34 -5.10 26.76
N LEU A 32 38.25 -4.48 27.20
CA LEU A 32 37.95 -3.10 26.86
C LEU A 32 38.99 -2.17 27.51
N PRO A 33 39.52 -1.16 26.80
CA PRO A 33 40.40 -0.19 27.40
C PRO A 33 39.66 0.60 28.49
N ARG A 34 40.30 0.78 29.64
CA ARG A 34 39.81 1.66 30.71
C ARG A 34 39.77 3.10 30.18
N VAL A 35 38.58 3.63 29.98
CA VAL A 35 38.36 5.04 29.64
C VAL A 35 38.65 5.88 30.88
N ILE A 36 39.73 6.66 30.84
CA ILE A 36 40.04 7.70 31.82
C ILE A 36 39.06 8.84 31.57
N ALA A 37 38.33 9.25 32.63
CA ALA A 37 37.40 10.37 32.59
C ALA A 37 38.16 11.67 32.23
N GLY A 38 37.91 12.18 31.03
CA GLY A 38 38.51 13.42 30.56
C GLY A 38 38.15 13.72 29.11
N GLY A 39 37.04 14.44 28.91
CA GLY A 39 36.63 14.93 27.59
C GLY A 39 35.12 14.88 27.44
N TYR A 40 34.48 16.04 27.45
CA TYR A 40 33.07 16.19 27.14
C TYR A 40 32.87 15.80 25.66
N GLU A 41 32.22 14.66 25.41
CA GLU A 41 31.75 14.36 24.07
C GLU A 41 30.59 15.31 23.75
N VAL A 42 30.83 16.19 22.78
CA VAL A 42 29.78 17.03 22.20
C VAL A 42 28.83 16.08 21.46
N MET A 43 27.66 15.80 22.05
CA MET A 43 26.59 15.12 21.31
C MET A 43 26.34 15.88 20.01
N PRO A 44 26.34 15.22 18.83
CA PRO A 44 25.92 15.90 17.63
C PRO A 44 24.46 16.32 17.85
N ARG A 45 24.22 17.63 17.81
CA ARG A 45 22.88 18.18 17.71
C ARG A 45 22.20 17.43 16.58
N SER A 46 21.12 16.72 16.91
CA SER A 46 20.25 16.10 15.94
C SER A 46 19.99 17.11 14.84
N LEU A 47 20.47 16.84 13.62
CA LEU A 47 20.13 17.64 12.46
C LEU A 47 18.61 17.64 12.38
N ALA A 48 18.01 18.80 12.65
CA ALA A 48 16.59 18.98 12.45
C ALA A 48 16.35 18.84 10.94
N VAL A 49 15.89 17.66 10.51
CA VAL A 49 15.40 17.45 9.15
C VAL A 49 14.26 18.44 8.97
N THR A 50 14.44 19.42 8.09
CA THR A 50 13.39 20.41 7.83
C THR A 50 12.21 19.70 7.15
N PRO A 51 10.96 20.17 7.31
CA PRO A 51 9.82 19.58 6.60
C PRO A 51 9.97 19.56 5.07
N ALA A 52 10.84 20.42 4.52
CA ALA A 52 11.14 20.51 3.11
C ALA A 52 12.09 19.40 2.61
N ASP A 53 12.89 18.81 3.50
CA ASP A 53 13.84 17.73 3.17
C ASP A 53 13.25 16.33 3.40
N ARG A 54 11.99 16.25 3.84
CA ARG A 54 11.27 14.97 3.86
C ARG A 54 11.02 14.57 2.40
N PRO A 55 11.58 13.46 1.88
CA PRO A 55 11.20 12.96 0.56
C PRO A 55 9.70 12.80 0.58
N LEU A 56 8.97 13.46 -0.34
CA LEU A 56 7.50 13.56 -0.38
C LEU A 56 6.87 12.35 0.30
N GLN A 57 6.62 12.47 1.61
CA GLN A 57 6.26 11.34 2.45
C GLN A 57 4.80 11.09 2.15
N TYR A 58 4.60 10.42 1.02
CA TYR A 58 3.56 9.47 0.80
C TYR A 58 2.19 9.93 1.31
N ARG A 59 1.81 11.14 0.88
CA ARG A 59 0.42 11.54 0.96
C ARG A 59 -0.26 10.78 -0.16
N SER A 60 -1.14 9.86 0.21
CA SER A 60 -2.13 9.25 -0.70
C SER A 60 -2.54 10.25 -1.78
N MET A 61 -2.44 9.83 -3.04
CA MET A 61 -2.68 10.71 -4.17
C MET A 61 -4.08 11.34 -4.07
N PRO A 62 -4.22 12.68 -3.99
CA PRO A 62 -5.51 13.31 -3.70
C PRO A 62 -6.50 13.11 -4.84
N THR A 63 -7.80 13.22 -4.58
CA THR A 63 -8.80 13.22 -5.67
C THR A 63 -8.63 14.43 -6.59
N CYS A 64 -8.75 14.21 -7.90
CA CYS A 64 -8.65 15.25 -8.91
C CYS A 64 -9.75 16.32 -8.78
N ARG A 65 -9.37 17.59 -8.96
CA ARG A 65 -10.27 18.75 -8.93
C ARG A 65 -10.02 19.69 -10.09
N GLY A 66 -11.11 20.22 -10.66
CA GLY A 66 -11.08 21.13 -11.81
C GLY A 66 -10.58 20.47 -13.11
N GLY A 67 -10.47 21.29 -14.16
CA GLY A 67 -9.93 20.92 -15.46
C GLY A 67 -8.45 21.30 -15.65
N ALA A 68 -8.02 21.36 -16.91
CA ALA A 68 -6.67 21.76 -17.34
C ALA A 68 -5.54 21.04 -16.57
N ARG A 69 -5.70 19.73 -16.39
CA ARG A 69 -4.86 18.93 -15.48
C ARG A 69 -3.44 18.74 -16.03
N ALA A 70 -3.31 18.64 -17.35
CA ALA A 70 -2.03 18.53 -18.02
C ALA A 70 -1.21 19.81 -17.82
N GLU A 71 -1.80 20.96 -18.13
CA GLU A 71 -1.18 22.28 -18.04
C GLU A 71 -0.81 22.64 -16.59
N ARG A 72 -1.65 22.23 -15.64
CA ARG A 72 -1.41 22.44 -14.21
C ARG A 72 -0.42 21.44 -13.59
N GLY A 73 0.04 20.44 -14.34
CA GLY A 73 1.00 19.46 -13.84
C GLY A 73 0.53 18.69 -12.61
N VAL A 74 -0.77 18.43 -12.47
CA VAL A 74 -1.33 17.86 -11.23
C VAL A 74 -0.96 16.38 -11.06
N THR A 75 -0.90 15.95 -9.80
CA THR A 75 -0.85 14.55 -9.40
C THR A 75 -2.08 14.24 -8.56
N CYS A 76 -3.01 13.45 -9.09
CA CYS A 76 -4.32 13.19 -8.47
C CYS A 76 -5.03 11.95 -9.03
N LEU A 77 -5.91 11.31 -8.23
CA LEU A 77 -6.75 10.17 -8.63
C LEU A 77 -8.11 10.64 -9.16
N VAL A 78 -8.55 10.07 -10.28
CA VAL A 78 -9.88 10.31 -10.85
C VAL A 78 -10.89 9.34 -10.24
N ASP A 79 -10.62 8.05 -10.37
CA ASP A 79 -11.43 6.91 -9.93
C ASP A 79 -10.51 5.76 -9.44
N GLY A 80 -10.91 4.50 -9.58
CA GLY A 80 -10.16 3.35 -9.06
C GLY A 80 -8.99 2.92 -9.95
N ASP A 81 -8.97 3.26 -11.23
CA ASP A 81 -7.92 2.83 -12.17
C ASP A 81 -7.29 3.97 -12.98
N THR A 82 -7.83 5.19 -12.89
CA THR A 82 -7.37 6.34 -13.67
C THR A 82 -6.84 7.44 -12.76
N GLY A 83 -5.66 7.95 -13.11
CA GLY A 83 -5.01 9.02 -12.39
C GLY A 83 -4.22 9.96 -13.28
N TRP A 84 -3.65 10.98 -12.65
CA TRP A 84 -2.70 11.92 -13.23
C TRP A 84 -1.44 11.91 -12.39
N GLU A 85 -0.27 11.93 -13.03
CA GLU A 85 1.03 12.12 -12.39
C GLU A 85 1.79 13.21 -13.14
N LYS A 86 2.09 14.32 -12.46
CA LYS A 86 2.81 15.48 -13.05
C LYS A 86 2.21 15.98 -14.37
N GLY A 87 0.88 15.95 -14.49
CA GLY A 87 0.17 16.37 -15.71
C GLY A 87 0.07 15.31 -16.81
N GLU A 88 0.59 14.10 -16.59
CA GLU A 88 0.40 12.98 -17.51
C GLU A 88 -0.77 12.10 -17.01
N LYS A 89 -1.72 11.81 -17.91
CA LYS A 89 -2.85 10.93 -17.60
C LYS A 89 -2.44 9.47 -17.76
N TRP A 90 -2.73 8.66 -16.75
CA TRP A 90 -2.44 7.24 -16.75
C TRP A 90 -3.69 6.40 -16.45
N ARG A 91 -3.64 5.12 -16.83
CA ARG A 91 -4.64 4.10 -16.50
C ARG A 91 -3.97 2.78 -16.14
N ILE A 92 -4.48 2.08 -15.12
CA ILE A 92 -4.00 0.74 -14.78
C ILE A 92 -4.32 -0.24 -15.91
N ALA A 93 -3.31 -0.99 -16.35
CA ALA A 93 -3.48 -2.02 -17.36
C ALA A 93 -4.20 -3.25 -16.80
N GLY A 94 -4.98 -3.95 -17.63
CA GLY A 94 -5.55 -5.26 -17.30
C GLY A 94 -6.76 -5.25 -16.34
N ILE A 95 -7.19 -4.08 -15.87
CA ILE A 95 -8.39 -3.90 -15.04
C ILE A 95 -9.27 -2.75 -15.53
N ASP A 96 -10.49 -2.72 -14.99
CA ASP A 96 -11.48 -1.70 -15.23
C ASP A 96 -12.30 -1.46 -13.96
N THR A 97 -12.46 -0.20 -13.57
CA THR A 97 -13.18 0.23 -12.37
C THR A 97 -14.45 1.00 -12.72
N PRO A 98 -15.44 1.03 -11.81
CA PRO A 98 -16.64 1.84 -12.03
C PRO A 98 -16.29 3.32 -12.22
N GLU A 99 -16.93 3.99 -13.18
CA GLU A 99 -16.52 5.32 -13.62
C GLU A 99 -17.10 6.42 -12.71
N LEU A 100 -16.23 7.26 -12.13
CA LEU A 100 -16.69 8.36 -11.25
C LEU A 100 -17.06 9.62 -12.05
N SER A 101 -16.44 9.83 -13.21
CA SER A 101 -16.61 11.06 -13.99
C SER A 101 -17.95 11.13 -14.71
N LYS A 102 -18.47 9.98 -15.15
CA LYS A 102 -19.73 9.84 -15.90
C LYS A 102 -20.41 8.50 -15.56
N PRO A 103 -20.84 8.28 -14.30
CA PRO A 103 -21.52 7.05 -13.95
C PRO A 103 -22.86 6.94 -14.68
N GLU A 104 -23.19 5.75 -15.17
CA GLU A 104 -24.45 5.42 -15.84
C GLU A 104 -25.60 5.32 -14.82
N CYS A 105 -25.30 4.91 -13.59
CA CYS A 105 -26.29 4.81 -12.52
C CYS A 105 -25.74 5.16 -11.12
N ALA A 106 -26.64 5.31 -10.15
CA ALA A 106 -26.27 5.65 -8.77
C ALA A 106 -25.49 4.54 -8.05
N ALA A 107 -25.70 3.27 -8.43
CA ALA A 107 -24.98 2.14 -7.88
C ALA A 107 -23.51 2.16 -8.33
N GLU A 108 -23.26 2.35 -9.63
CA GLU A 108 -21.93 2.59 -10.17
C GLU A 108 -21.21 3.75 -9.47
N ARG A 109 -21.87 4.90 -9.29
CA ARG A 109 -21.25 6.03 -8.59
C ARG A 109 -20.78 5.67 -7.18
N ARG A 110 -21.55 4.87 -6.44
CA ARG A 110 -21.16 4.42 -5.09
C ARG A 110 -19.97 3.45 -5.16
N ALA A 111 -19.98 2.51 -6.10
CA ALA A 111 -18.88 1.59 -6.32
C ALA A 111 -17.60 2.33 -6.75
N ALA A 112 -17.70 3.33 -7.63
CA ALA A 112 -16.59 4.15 -8.10
C ALA A 112 -15.91 4.91 -6.95
N VAL A 113 -16.71 5.48 -6.03
CA VAL A 113 -16.17 6.13 -4.82
C VAL A 113 -15.43 5.13 -3.95
N ALA A 114 -15.99 3.94 -3.73
CA ALA A 114 -15.34 2.90 -2.94
C ALA A 114 -14.01 2.44 -3.56
N ALA A 115 -13.98 2.20 -4.87
CA ALA A 115 -12.77 1.81 -5.60
C ALA A 115 -11.68 2.89 -5.51
N ARG A 116 -12.03 4.16 -5.74
CA ARG A 116 -11.10 5.30 -5.64
C ARG A 116 -10.54 5.48 -4.23
N ASP A 117 -11.39 5.39 -3.21
CA ASP A 117 -10.99 5.59 -1.81
C ASP A 117 -10.13 4.42 -1.32
N ARG A 118 -10.42 3.21 -1.81
CA ARG A 118 -9.55 2.06 -1.59
C ARG A 118 -8.20 2.24 -2.27
N MET A 119 -8.16 2.67 -3.53
CA MET A 119 -6.91 2.95 -4.25
C MET A 119 -6.08 4.03 -3.53
N GLN A 120 -6.70 5.11 -3.05
CA GLN A 120 -6.05 6.11 -2.20
C GLN A 120 -5.42 5.49 -0.95
N THR A 121 -6.11 4.55 -0.30
CA THR A 121 -5.64 3.87 0.90
C THR A 121 -4.46 2.92 0.60
N LEU A 122 -4.54 2.14 -0.48
CA LEU A 122 -3.42 1.29 -0.93
C LEU A 122 -2.21 2.15 -1.27
N MET A 123 -2.46 3.22 -1.99
CA MET A 123 -1.49 4.26 -2.30
C MET A 123 -1.22 5.20 -1.10
N SER A 124 -1.51 4.80 0.16
CA SER A 124 -1.11 5.53 1.42
C SER A 124 0.04 4.90 2.25
N GLY A 125 0.58 3.72 1.89
CA GLY A 125 1.89 3.19 2.41
C GLY A 125 3.16 3.15 1.52
N GLY A 126 3.10 3.27 0.19
CA GLY A 126 4.24 3.36 -0.74
C GLY A 126 3.82 2.91 -2.15
N TYR A 127 4.19 3.59 -3.25
CA TYR A 127 3.79 3.18 -4.61
C TYR A 127 4.81 3.60 -5.67
N SER A 128 4.87 2.83 -6.75
CA SER A 128 5.53 3.18 -8.01
C SER A 128 4.62 2.89 -9.20
N LEU A 129 4.79 3.66 -10.27
CA LEU A 129 4.13 3.45 -11.55
C LEU A 129 5.18 2.95 -12.56
N SER A 130 4.93 1.78 -13.15
CA SER A 130 5.77 1.21 -14.21
C SER A 130 4.91 0.94 -15.46
N GLY A 131 5.54 0.77 -16.62
CA GLY A 131 4.86 0.72 -17.91
C GLY A 131 5.06 2.00 -18.72
N GLY A 132 4.34 2.15 -19.84
CA GLY A 132 4.62 3.26 -20.76
C GLY A 132 3.86 3.27 -22.07
N ASP A 133 3.26 2.15 -22.48
CA ASP A 133 2.49 2.14 -23.72
C ASP A 133 1.30 3.08 -23.62
N THR A 134 1.11 3.90 -24.65
CA THR A 134 -0.02 4.83 -24.70
C THR A 134 -1.18 4.16 -25.41
N ASP A 135 -2.35 4.15 -24.78
CA ASP A 135 -3.55 3.63 -25.43
C ASP A 135 -4.08 4.59 -26.51
N ARG A 136 -5.08 4.13 -27.28
CA ARG A 136 -5.72 4.94 -28.34
C ARG A 136 -6.36 6.25 -27.85
N TYR A 137 -6.50 6.43 -26.54
CA TYR A 137 -7.08 7.61 -25.90
C TYR A 137 -6.03 8.54 -25.31
N GLY A 138 -4.74 8.27 -25.56
CA GLY A 138 -3.64 9.10 -25.06
C GLY A 138 -3.33 8.90 -23.57
N ARG A 139 -3.74 7.77 -22.98
CA ARG A 139 -3.42 7.44 -21.58
C ARG A 139 -2.21 6.54 -21.53
N ARG A 140 -1.25 6.83 -20.65
CA ARG A 140 -0.16 5.90 -20.32
C ARG A 140 -0.73 4.70 -19.58
N LEU A 141 -0.53 3.50 -20.11
CA LEU A 141 -0.88 2.25 -19.46
C LEU A 141 0.20 1.88 -18.43
N VAL A 142 -0.23 1.67 -17.19
CA VAL A 142 0.68 1.46 -16.06
C VAL A 142 0.30 0.25 -15.21
N THR A 143 1.29 -0.27 -14.49
CA THR A 143 1.12 -1.10 -13.30
C THR A 143 1.41 -0.25 -12.07
N VAL A 144 0.56 -0.36 -11.05
CA VAL A 144 0.75 0.32 -9.75
C VAL A 144 1.30 -0.69 -8.75
N THR A 145 2.60 -0.61 -8.45
CA THR A 145 3.23 -1.50 -7.46
C THR A 145 3.25 -0.80 -6.10
N LEU A 146 2.72 -1.45 -5.06
CA LEU A 146 2.71 -0.95 -3.68
C LEU A 146 4.08 -1.17 -2.99
N SER A 147 4.34 -0.51 -1.86
CA SER A 147 5.59 -0.68 -1.10
C SER A 147 5.84 -2.11 -0.63
N ASP A 148 4.78 -2.87 -0.39
CA ASP A 148 4.85 -4.28 -0.01
C ASP A 148 5.02 -5.22 -1.23
N GLY A 149 5.17 -4.67 -2.44
CA GLY A 149 5.39 -5.40 -3.67
C GLY A 149 4.12 -5.92 -4.36
N ARG A 150 2.93 -5.70 -3.77
CA ARG A 150 1.67 -6.10 -4.41
C ARG A 150 1.31 -5.18 -5.58
N ASP A 151 0.61 -5.72 -6.56
CA ASP A 151 -0.06 -4.94 -7.59
C ASP A 151 -1.40 -4.41 -7.05
N ALA A 152 -1.58 -3.09 -7.06
CA ALA A 152 -2.79 -2.46 -6.53
C ALA A 152 -4.05 -2.80 -7.36
N GLY A 153 -3.91 -3.00 -8.67
CA GLY A 153 -5.01 -3.41 -9.54
C GLY A 153 -5.49 -4.83 -9.22
N GLU A 154 -4.55 -5.74 -8.95
CA GLU A 154 -4.86 -7.10 -8.47
C GLU A 154 -5.61 -7.09 -7.14
N VAL A 155 -5.20 -6.21 -6.22
CA VAL A 155 -5.89 -6.04 -4.93
C VAL A 155 -7.32 -5.55 -5.15
N LEU A 156 -7.56 -4.58 -6.04
CA LEU A 156 -8.93 -4.13 -6.35
C LEU A 156 -9.79 -5.24 -6.96
N VAL A 157 -9.23 -6.09 -7.83
CA VAL A 157 -9.97 -7.23 -8.40
C VAL A 157 -10.34 -8.21 -7.29
N ALA A 158 -9.39 -8.56 -6.42
CA ALA A 158 -9.61 -9.49 -5.32
C ALA A 158 -10.65 -8.99 -4.31
N GLU A 159 -10.76 -7.67 -4.13
CA GLU A 159 -11.73 -7.02 -3.26
C GLU A 159 -13.08 -6.73 -3.94
N GLY A 160 -13.25 -7.09 -5.22
CA GLY A 160 -14.49 -6.86 -5.97
C GLY A 160 -14.75 -5.39 -6.31
N LEU A 161 -13.70 -4.56 -6.34
CA LEU A 161 -13.76 -3.12 -6.64
C LEU A 161 -13.38 -2.79 -8.09
N SER A 162 -12.93 -3.79 -8.84
CA SER A 162 -12.67 -3.72 -10.27
C SER A 162 -13.02 -5.05 -10.95
N GLN A 163 -13.13 -5.03 -12.27
CA GLN A 163 -13.22 -6.22 -13.12
C GLN A 163 -11.99 -6.32 -14.03
N ARG A 164 -11.73 -7.51 -14.57
CA ARG A 164 -10.63 -7.72 -15.53
C ARG A 164 -10.89 -7.02 -16.85
N TRP A 165 -9.84 -6.54 -17.52
CA TRP A 165 -9.91 -6.04 -18.88
C TRP A 165 -9.22 -7.01 -19.86
N PRO A 166 -9.81 -7.31 -21.03
CA PRO A 166 -11.09 -6.80 -21.55
C PRO A 166 -12.30 -7.47 -20.89
N ASN A 167 -13.38 -6.70 -20.69
CA ASN A 167 -14.66 -7.15 -20.13
C ASN A 167 -15.83 -6.86 -21.08
N ARG A 168 -17.04 -7.19 -20.64
CA ARG A 168 -18.29 -6.85 -21.32
C ARG A 168 -19.31 -6.33 -20.32
N GLY A 169 -19.89 -5.19 -20.63
CA GLY A 169 -20.95 -4.58 -19.83
C GLY A 169 -20.45 -3.88 -18.58
N ASN A 170 -21.36 -3.13 -17.97
CA ASN A 170 -21.18 -2.44 -16.70
C ASN A 170 -21.85 -3.30 -15.62
N PRO A 171 -21.11 -4.03 -14.76
CA PRO A 171 -21.70 -4.88 -13.71
C PRO A 171 -22.20 -4.09 -12.50
N TRP A 172 -22.00 -2.76 -12.48
CA TRP A 172 -22.41 -1.89 -11.37
C TRP A 172 -23.75 -1.20 -11.62
N CYS A 173 -24.38 -1.52 -12.74
CA CYS A 173 -25.76 -1.26 -13.12
C CYS A 173 -26.38 -2.60 -13.58
#